data_AF-A0A1I4C2C1-F1
#
_entry.id   AF-A0A1I4C2C1-F1
#
_cell.length_a   1.000
_cell.length_b   1.000
_cell.length_c   1.000
_cell.angle_alpha   90.00
_cell.angle_beta   90.00
_cell.angle_gamma   90.00
#
_symmetry.space_group_name_H-M   'P 1'
#
loop_
_entity.id
_entity.type
_entity.pdbx_description
1 polymer ?
#
loop_
_entity_poly.entity_id
_entity_poly.type
_entity_poly.pdbx_seq_one_letter_code
_entity_poly.pdbx_strand_id
1 'polypeptide(L)'
;MMHNHCEPQIRVLDLREYPLVATIDRHGRPQVTSTSPCPAVQAQMLRDLADRVEQAGHACCRPQHPADSAPLAAHPPVVEASAPVWRDHNGDPWDLALTWVDSGGSEWWWAGLYDQASGVPLMQSNDALGTCPLDQVHMMWGPMRGERR
;
A
#
# COMPACT_ATOMS: atom_id res chain seq x y z
N MET A 1 -12.24 -27.41 0.95
CA MET A 1 -11.23 -26.81 0.04
C MET A 1 -11.91 -25.65 -0.68
N MET A 2 -11.80 -24.43 -0.14
CA MET A 2 -12.37 -23.23 -0.76
C MET A 2 -11.35 -22.69 -1.75
N HIS A 3 -11.76 -22.55 -3.01
CA HIS A 3 -10.94 -21.98 -4.05
C HIS A 3 -11.02 -20.45 -3.94
N ASN A 4 -9.91 -19.79 -3.61
CA ASN A 4 -9.74 -18.35 -3.78
C ASN A 4 -9.82 -18.03 -5.27
N HIS A 5 -10.91 -17.41 -5.72
CA HIS A 5 -10.98 -16.83 -7.06
C HIS A 5 -10.74 -15.32 -6.90
N CYS A 6 -9.56 -14.86 -7.31
CA CYS A 6 -9.35 -13.46 -7.66
C CYS A 6 -10.24 -13.16 -8.85
N GLU A 7 -11.40 -12.55 -8.63
CA GLU A 7 -12.18 -12.03 -9.74
C GLU A 7 -11.35 -11.00 -10.51
N PRO A 8 -11.32 -11.08 -11.85
CA PRO A 8 -10.61 -10.10 -12.65
C PRO A 8 -11.27 -8.73 -12.48
N GLN A 9 -10.53 -7.77 -11.91
CA GLN A 9 -10.95 -6.37 -11.95
C GLN A 9 -10.82 -5.86 -13.39
N ILE A 10 -11.93 -5.88 -14.13
CA ILE A 10 -11.99 -5.31 -15.47
C ILE A 10 -12.22 -3.80 -15.33
N ARG A 11 -11.15 -3.02 -15.47
CA ARG A 11 -11.24 -1.56 -15.67
C ARG A 11 -11.12 -1.27 -17.16
N VAL A 12 -12.17 -0.68 -17.74
CA VAL A 12 -12.12 -0.19 -19.13
C VAL A 12 -11.53 1.21 -19.11
N LEU A 13 -10.37 1.38 -19.75
CA LEU A 13 -9.72 2.67 -19.94
C LEU A 13 -10.03 3.15 -21.35
N ASP A 14 -10.66 4.31 -21.50
CA ASP A 14 -10.71 4.99 -22.79
C ASP A 14 -9.36 5.69 -23.03
N LEU A 15 -8.52 5.10 -23.88
CA LEU A 15 -7.20 5.63 -24.21
C LEU A 15 -7.25 6.99 -24.92
N ARG A 16 -8.43 7.48 -25.31
CA ARG A 16 -8.60 8.83 -25.87
C ARG A 16 -8.62 9.92 -24.80
N GLU A 17 -8.96 9.58 -23.57
CA GLU A 17 -9.00 10.53 -22.45
C GLU A 17 -7.60 10.79 -21.86
N TYR A 18 -6.64 9.90 -22.15
CA TYR A 18 -5.29 9.96 -21.61
C TYR A 18 -4.29 10.35 -22.69
N PRO A 19 -3.54 11.46 -22.53
CA PRO A 19 -2.56 11.89 -23.53
C PRO A 19 -1.37 10.92 -23.66
N LEU A 20 -1.10 10.14 -22.60
CA LEU A 20 -0.04 9.15 -22.51
C LEU A 20 -0.46 8.04 -21.54
N VAL A 21 -0.31 6.79 -21.95
CA VAL A 21 -0.54 5.60 -21.14
C VAL A 21 0.70 4.72 -21.22
N ALA A 22 1.32 4.45 -20.07
CA ALA A 22 2.40 3.49 -19.94
C ALA A 22 1.87 2.23 -19.25
N THR A 23 2.11 1.06 -19.84
CA THR A 23 1.74 -0.24 -19.28
C THR A 23 2.95 -1.16 -19.21
N ILE A 24 2.86 -2.17 -18.35
CA ILE A 24 3.84 -3.27 -18.29
C ILE A 24 3.06 -4.55 -18.54
N ASP A 25 3.44 -5.31 -19.58
CA ASP A 25 2.77 -6.57 -19.87
C ASP A 25 3.13 -7.66 -18.85
N ARG A 26 2.45 -8.81 -18.94
CA ARG A 26 2.70 -9.97 -18.07
C ARG A 26 4.14 -10.52 -18.13
N HIS A 27 4.93 -10.11 -19.12
CA HIS A 27 6.32 -10.48 -19.30
C HIS A 27 7.29 -9.37 -18.83
N GLY A 28 6.77 -8.32 -18.18
CA GLY A 28 7.57 -7.20 -17.70
C GLY A 28 7.99 -6.23 -18.79
N ARG A 29 7.41 -6.30 -20.00
CA ARG A 29 7.81 -5.42 -21.10
C ARG A 29 7.03 -4.12 -21.04
N PRO A 30 7.70 -2.95 -21.00
CA PRO A 30 7.02 -1.67 -21.02
C PRO A 30 6.41 -1.43 -22.40
N GLN A 31 5.19 -0.90 -22.42
CA GLN A 31 4.51 -0.43 -23.62
C GLN A 31 4.01 0.99 -23.37
N VAL A 32 4.03 1.81 -24.42
CA VAL A 32 3.59 3.20 -24.35
C VAL A 32 2.58 3.44 -25.47
N THR A 33 1.39 3.88 -25.09
CA THR A 33 0.37 4.37 -26.00
C THR A 33 0.20 5.86 -25.79
N SER A 34 0.23 6.64 -26.87
CA SER A 34 0.19 8.10 -26.81
C SER A 34 -0.70 8.64 -27.92
N THR A 35 -1.45 9.68 -27.62
CA THR A 35 -2.17 10.47 -28.63
C THR A 35 -1.31 11.60 -29.20
N SER A 36 -0.18 11.91 -28.56
CA SER A 36 0.80 12.88 -29.06
C SER A 36 1.58 12.35 -30.27
N PRO A 37 1.72 13.11 -31.36
CA PRO A 37 2.48 12.71 -32.55
C PRO A 37 4.00 12.82 -32.38
N CYS A 38 4.49 13.41 -31.27
CA CYS A 38 5.92 13.67 -31.09
C CYS A 38 6.55 12.75 -30.01
N PRO A 39 7.46 11.83 -30.40
CA PRO A 39 8.17 10.96 -29.45
C PRO A 39 9.01 11.72 -28.42
N ALA A 40 9.53 12.90 -28.77
CA ALA A 40 10.32 13.71 -27.85
C ALA A 40 9.49 14.24 -26.67
N VAL A 41 8.24 14.62 -26.94
CA VAL A 41 7.28 15.07 -25.91
C VAL A 41 6.90 13.90 -24.99
N GLN A 42 6.67 12.72 -25.57
CA GLN A 42 6.37 11.51 -24.79
C GLN A 42 7.54 11.13 -23.87
N ALA A 43 8.78 11.17 -24.38
CA ALA A 43 9.96 10.90 -23.59
C ALA A 43 10.13 11.90 -22.44
N GLN A 44 9.81 13.18 -22.65
CA GLN A 44 9.86 14.18 -21.58
C GLN A 44 8.82 13.90 -20.50
N MET A 45 7.56 13.61 -20.88
CA MET A 45 6.50 13.26 -19.92
C MET A 45 6.88 12.04 -19.05
N LEU A 46 7.53 11.03 -19.64
CA LEU A 46 8.01 9.85 -18.89
C LEU A 46 9.14 10.20 -17.93
N ARG A 47 10.05 11.11 -18.30
CA ARG A 47 11.09 11.61 -17.38
C ARG A 47 10.48 12.39 -16.22
N ASP A 48 9.55 13.30 -16.50
CA ASP A 48 8.87 14.08 -15.46
C ASP A 48 8.11 13.15 -14.49
N LEU A 49 7.53 12.06 -14.99
CA LEU A 49 6.89 11.04 -14.16
C LEU A 49 7.93 10.27 -13.32
N ALA A 50 9.05 9.87 -13.91
CA ALA A 50 10.13 9.20 -13.19
C ALA A 50 10.68 10.08 -12.07
N ASP A 51 10.96 11.36 -12.35
CA ASP A 51 11.43 12.34 -11.36
C ASP A 51 10.44 12.49 -10.19
N ARG A 52 9.13 12.52 -10.48
CA ARG A 52 8.08 12.56 -9.44
C ARG A 52 8.06 11.30 -8.59
N VAL A 53 8.21 10.13 -9.21
CA VAL A 53 8.29 8.86 -8.49
C VAL A 53 9.53 8.85 -7.59
N GLU A 54 10.69 9.25 -8.11
CA GLU A 54 11.94 9.36 -7.35
C GLU A 54 11.82 10.32 -6.15
N GLN A 55 11.19 11.47 -6.36
CA GLN A 55 10.93 12.49 -5.33
C GLN A 55 9.92 12.04 -4.27
N ALA A 56 9.02 11.10 -4.58
CA ALA A 56 8.02 10.60 -3.64
C ALA A 56 8.62 9.82 -2.46
N GLY A 57 9.94 9.61 -2.42
CA GLY A 57 10.66 9.08 -1.27
C GLY A 57 10.59 7.56 -1.19
N HIS A 58 11.66 6.89 -1.64
CA HIS A 58 11.79 5.44 -1.64
C HIS A 58 12.37 4.89 -0.32
N ALA A 59 11.75 5.21 0.82
CA ALA A 59 12.21 4.68 2.11
C ALA A 59 12.25 3.14 2.15
N CYS A 60 11.42 2.49 1.34
CA CYS A 60 11.29 1.05 1.19
C CYS A 60 12.32 0.38 0.24
N CYS A 61 13.16 1.12 -0.49
CA CYS A 61 14.05 0.53 -1.52
C CYS A 61 15.55 0.83 -1.34
N ARG A 62 15.97 1.49 -0.25
CA ARG A 62 17.40 1.63 0.06
C ARG A 62 17.88 0.36 0.79
N PRO A 63 18.84 -0.41 0.25
CA PRO A 63 19.47 -1.47 1.02
C PRO A 63 20.25 -0.80 2.15
N GLN A 64 19.72 -0.86 3.37
CA GLN A 64 20.52 -0.57 4.55
C GLN A 64 21.65 -1.61 4.57
N HIS A 65 22.91 -1.14 4.59
CA HIS A 65 24.07 -2.01 4.81
C HIS A 65 23.78 -2.94 6.01
N PRO A 66 24.16 -4.22 5.95
CA PRO A 66 23.92 -5.13 7.05
C PRO A 66 24.80 -4.71 8.24
N ALA A 67 24.21 -4.02 9.20
CA ALA A 67 24.79 -3.91 10.53
C ALA A 67 24.36 -5.16 11.30
N ASP A 68 25.32 -6.09 11.44
CA ASP A 68 25.42 -7.18 12.41
C ASP A 68 24.11 -7.86 12.85
N SER A 69 23.79 -8.94 12.13
CA SER A 69 22.75 -9.92 12.47
C SER A 69 23.03 -10.59 13.82
N ALA A 70 22.33 -10.17 14.87
CA ALA A 70 22.02 -11.08 15.98
C ALA A 70 20.80 -11.94 15.58
N PRO A 71 20.81 -13.27 15.79
CA PRO A 71 19.73 -14.13 15.36
C PRO A 71 18.50 -13.90 16.25
N LEU A 72 17.47 -13.23 15.72
CA LEU A 72 16.16 -13.19 16.33
C LEU A 72 15.53 -14.58 16.19
N ALA A 73 15.37 -15.24 17.34
CA ALA A 73 14.77 -16.54 17.47
C ALA A 73 13.40 -16.59 16.76
N ALA A 74 13.22 -17.63 15.94
CA ALA A 74 11.92 -17.98 15.39
C ALA A 74 10.97 -18.31 16.55
N HIS A 75 10.00 -17.45 16.81
CA HIS A 75 8.82 -17.79 17.59
C HIS A 75 7.62 -17.84 16.66
N PRO A 76 6.88 -18.97 16.62
CA PRO A 76 5.68 -19.09 15.82
C PRO A 76 4.57 -18.23 16.43
N PRO A 77 3.74 -17.53 15.63
CA PRO A 77 2.65 -16.75 16.20
C PRO A 77 1.49 -17.70 16.52
N VAL A 78 1.40 -18.09 17.77
CA VAL A 78 0.12 -18.38 18.42
C VAL A 78 0.04 -17.41 19.59
N VAL A 79 -1.02 -16.60 19.69
CA VAL A 79 -1.75 -16.27 20.94
C VAL A 79 -2.86 -15.24 20.67
N GLU A 80 -4.05 -15.69 21.04
CA GLU A 80 -5.25 -15.04 21.61
C GLU A 80 -5.60 -13.56 21.42
N ALA A 81 -6.89 -13.39 21.14
CA ALA A 81 -7.71 -12.19 21.12
C ALA A 81 -7.74 -11.41 22.44
N SER A 82 -6.66 -10.70 22.75
CA SER A 82 -6.67 -9.53 23.62
C SER A 82 -6.07 -8.36 22.84
N ALA A 83 -6.83 -7.27 22.70
CA ALA A 83 -6.58 -6.21 21.73
C ALA A 83 -5.11 -5.73 21.74
N PRO A 84 -4.32 -6.00 20.69
CA PRO A 84 -2.93 -5.60 20.67
C PRO A 84 -2.87 -4.10 20.42
N VAL A 85 -2.27 -3.35 21.35
CA VAL A 85 -1.77 -2.01 21.05
C VAL A 85 -0.52 -2.18 20.21
N TRP A 86 -0.57 -1.78 18.94
CA TRP A 86 0.60 -1.73 18.07
C TRP A 86 1.33 -0.41 18.25
N ARG A 87 2.64 -0.36 18.00
CA ARG A 87 3.42 0.88 18.02
C ARG A 87 4.06 1.07 16.66
N ASP A 88 3.93 2.28 16.12
CA ASP A 88 4.59 2.62 14.87
C ASP A 88 6.11 2.87 15.07
N HIS A 89 6.79 3.21 13.98
CA HIS A 89 8.22 3.50 13.98
C HIS A 89 8.61 4.73 14.81
N ASN A 90 7.67 5.63 15.10
CA ASN A 90 7.85 6.78 15.98
C ASN A 90 7.56 6.43 17.45
N GLY A 91 7.04 5.23 17.70
CA GLY A 91 6.65 4.75 19.00
C GLY A 91 5.23 5.14 19.40
N ASP A 92 4.45 5.73 18.49
CA ASP A 92 3.07 6.15 18.77
C ASP A 92 2.15 4.93 18.88
N PRO A 93 1.31 4.86 19.93
CA PRO A 93 0.45 3.71 20.17
C PRO A 93 -0.83 3.74 19.32
N TRP A 94 -1.14 2.60 18.72
CA TRP A 94 -2.35 2.34 17.94
C TRP A 94 -3.15 1.22 18.59
N ASP A 95 -4.33 1.56 19.11
CA ASP A 95 -5.27 0.59 19.64
C ASP A 95 -6.02 -0.10 18.48
N LEU A 96 -5.70 -1.38 18.24
CA LEU A 96 -6.29 -2.17 17.17
C LEU A 96 -7.73 -2.65 17.49
N ALA A 97 -8.23 -2.41 18.71
CA ALA A 97 -9.63 -2.63 19.06
C ALA A 97 -10.54 -1.52 18.51
N LEU A 98 -9.99 -0.36 18.17
CA LEU A 98 -10.75 0.79 17.72
C LEU A 98 -11.05 0.70 16.22
N THR A 99 -12.19 1.28 15.84
CA THR A 99 -12.44 1.65 14.46
C THR A 99 -11.84 3.03 14.24
N TRP A 100 -11.00 3.16 13.23
CA TRP A 100 -10.30 4.38 12.87
C TRP A 100 -11.02 5.06 11.72
N VAL A 101 -11.34 6.33 11.88
CA VAL A 101 -12.00 7.13 10.83
C VAL A 101 -10.97 8.05 10.20
N ASP A 102 -10.87 8.01 8.87
CA ASP A 102 -9.97 8.89 8.13
C ASP A 102 -10.60 10.26 7.82
N SER A 103 -9.83 11.13 7.17
CA SER A 103 -10.28 12.48 6.83
C SER A 103 -11.42 12.54 5.79
N GLY A 104 -11.60 11.46 5.01
CA GLY A 104 -12.71 11.29 4.07
C GLY A 104 -13.97 10.70 4.70
N GLY A 105 -13.89 10.26 5.96
CA GLY A 105 -15.00 9.66 6.69
C GLY A 105 -15.13 8.15 6.49
N SER A 106 -14.15 7.49 5.84
CA SER A 106 -14.15 6.03 5.74
C SER A 106 -13.69 5.40 7.06
N GLU A 107 -14.34 4.30 7.43
CA GLU A 107 -14.03 3.54 8.63
C GLU A 107 -13.01 2.46 8.30
N TRP A 108 -12.04 2.28 9.21
CA TRP A 108 -10.97 1.30 9.12
C TRP A 108 -10.90 0.48 10.41
N TRP A 109 -10.88 -0.84 10.33
CA TRP A 109 -10.70 -1.71 11.49
C TRP A 109 -9.60 -2.74 11.22
N TRP A 110 -8.95 -3.20 12.28
CA TRP A 110 -7.94 -4.23 12.14
C TRP A 110 -8.56 -5.55 11.69
N ALA A 111 -8.01 -6.16 10.63
CA ALA A 111 -8.51 -7.40 10.05
C ALA A 111 -8.08 -8.66 10.83
N GLY A 112 -7.41 -8.50 11.98
CA GLY A 112 -6.84 -9.62 12.75
C GLY A 112 -5.56 -10.20 12.13
N LEU A 113 -5.01 -9.54 11.12
CA LEU A 113 -3.85 -10.00 10.36
C LEU A 113 -2.71 -8.99 10.43
N TYR A 114 -1.49 -9.49 10.28
CA TYR A 114 -0.29 -8.69 10.11
C TYR A 114 0.32 -8.97 8.75
N ASP A 115 0.87 -7.94 8.12
CA ASP A 115 1.68 -8.10 6.93
C ASP A 115 2.92 -8.93 7.28
N GLN A 116 3.15 -9.99 6.52
CA GLN A 116 4.17 -10.99 6.84
C GLN A 116 5.60 -10.44 6.67
N ALA A 117 5.78 -9.42 5.81
CA ALA A 117 7.09 -8.85 5.55
C ALA A 117 7.46 -7.76 6.57
N SER A 118 6.51 -6.90 6.92
CA SER A 118 6.74 -5.72 7.77
C SER A 118 6.26 -5.87 9.22
N GLY A 119 5.40 -6.85 9.51
CA GLY A 119 4.78 -7.00 10.82
C GLY A 119 3.77 -5.88 11.15
N VAL A 120 3.33 -5.11 10.15
CA VAL A 120 2.36 -4.02 10.32
C VAL A 120 0.93 -4.58 10.32
N PRO A 121 0.02 -4.10 11.20
CA PRO A 121 -1.38 -4.51 11.20
C PRO A 121 -2.04 -4.21 9.85
N LEU A 122 -2.78 -5.20 9.33
CA LEU A 122 -3.58 -5.03 8.13
C LEU A 122 -4.98 -4.51 8.51
N MET A 123 -5.33 -3.35 7.99
CA MET A 123 -6.60 -2.67 8.20
C MET A 123 -7.55 -2.98 7.04
N GLN A 124 -8.83 -3.13 7.34
CA GLN A 124 -9.92 -3.27 6.37
C GLN A 124 -10.82 -2.05 6.46
N SER A 125 -11.33 -1.58 5.32
CA SER A 125 -12.27 -0.46 5.27
C SER A 125 -13.70 -0.89 4.91
N ASN A 126 -14.67 -0.07 5.27
CA ASN A 126 -16.05 -0.15 4.78
C ASN A 126 -16.16 0.15 3.28
N ASP A 127 -15.28 1.01 2.74
CA ASP A 127 -15.38 1.53 1.37
C ASP A 127 -14.37 0.88 0.41
N ALA A 128 -13.35 0.19 0.92
CA ALA A 128 -12.32 -0.46 0.12
C ALA A 128 -12.44 -2.00 0.11
N LEU A 129 -12.32 -2.60 -1.08
CA LEU A 129 -12.25 -4.05 -1.26
C LEU A 129 -10.81 -4.53 -1.05
N GLY A 130 -10.39 -4.67 0.20
CA GLY A 130 -9.08 -5.23 0.55
C GLY A 130 -8.60 -4.89 1.95
N THR A 131 -7.43 -5.42 2.29
CA THR A 131 -6.69 -5.00 3.48
C THR A 131 -5.46 -4.19 3.10
N CYS A 132 -5.15 -3.16 3.89
CA CYS A 132 -4.00 -2.29 3.70
C CYS A 132 -3.20 -2.18 5.01
N PRO A 133 -1.87 -2.15 4.98
CA PRO A 133 -1.06 -1.87 6.17
C PRO A 133 -1.45 -0.54 6.84
N LEU A 134 -1.53 -0.54 8.17
CA LEU A 134 -1.97 0.61 8.98
C LEU A 134 -1.14 1.88 8.74
N ASP A 135 0.17 1.75 8.57
CA ASP A 135 1.07 2.86 8.24
C ASP A 135 0.76 3.48 6.89
N GLN A 136 0.43 2.65 5.89
CA GLN A 136 0.01 3.10 4.56
C GLN A 136 -1.34 3.81 4.62
N VAL A 137 -2.30 3.29 5.40
CA VAL A 137 -3.59 3.95 5.62
C VAL A 137 -3.40 5.34 6.24
N HIS A 138 -2.56 5.44 7.27
CA HIS A 138 -2.26 6.73 7.92
C HIS A 138 -1.58 7.72 6.98
N MET A 139 -0.62 7.25 6.18
CA MET A 139 0.09 8.09 5.21
C MET A 139 -0.81 8.58 4.08
N MET A 140 -1.70 7.72 3.55
CA MET A 140 -2.55 8.04 2.39
C MET A 140 -3.78 8.86 2.76
N TRP A 141 -4.43 8.54 3.88
CA TRP A 141 -5.72 9.11 4.26
C TRP A 141 -5.65 10.11 5.41
N GLY A 142 -4.43 10.35 5.91
CA GLY A 142 -4.11 11.41 6.85
C GLY A 142 -4.37 11.02 8.31
N PRO A 143 -4.49 12.02 9.21
CA PRO A 143 -4.71 11.75 10.62
C PRO A 143 -6.02 11.02 10.83
N MET A 144 -5.92 9.84 11.42
CA MET A 144 -7.08 9.00 11.76
C MET A 144 -7.51 9.23 13.19
N ARG A 145 -8.81 9.12 13.46
CA ARG A 145 -9.38 9.23 14.80
C ARG A 145 -9.95 7.88 15.22
N GLY A 146 -9.51 7.38 16.37
CA GLY A 146 -10.01 6.13 16.93
C GLY A 146 -11.34 6.33 17.63
N GLU A 147 -12.33 5.54 17.25
CA GLU A 147 -13.66 5.48 17.84
C GLU A 147 -13.92 4.06 18.39
N ARG A 148 -14.58 3.99 19.55
CA ARG A 148 -15.13 2.72 20.04
C ARG A 148 -16.50 2.55 19.41
N ARG A 149 -16.68 1.44 18.68
CA ARG A 149 -18.01 0.98 18.31
C ARG A 149 -18.84 0.58 19.53
#